data_AF-A0A3Q9FPN4-F1
#
_entry.id   AF-A0A3Q9FPN4-F1
#
_cell.length_a   1.000
_cell.length_b   1.000
_cell.length_c   1.000
_cell.angle_alpha   90.00
_cell.angle_beta   90.00
_cell.angle_gamma   90.00
#
_symmetry.space_group_name_H-M   'P 1'
#
loop_
_entity.id
_entity.type
_entity.pdbx_description
1 polymer ?
#
loop_
_entity_poly.entity_id
_entity_poly.type
_entity_poly.pdbx_seq_one_letter_code
_entity_poly.pdbx_strand_id
1 'polypeptide(L)'
;MGLIVVALAFITAIGLGIFFSVQSKNKGIDTSNRSFLTDANVIKLASEKKEGISVAALCLHSNANAKDAKQKLEDLREQGILYLSIEENGTEKYLISDISLLDHKK
;
A
#
# COMPACT_ATOMS: atom_id res chain seq x y z
N MET A 1 -32.64 12.31 -40.80
CA MET A 1 -31.43 13.07 -40.46
C MET A 1 -31.34 13.39 -38.96
N GLY A 2 -32.38 13.96 -38.30
CA GLY A 2 -32.28 14.40 -36.90
C GLY A 2 -32.10 13.30 -35.83
N LEU A 3 -32.76 12.14 -35.97
CA LEU A 3 -32.71 11.07 -34.95
C LEU A 3 -31.34 10.38 -34.83
N ILE A 4 -30.59 10.29 -35.94
CA ILE A 4 -29.27 9.63 -35.96
C ILE A 4 -28.22 10.50 -35.24
N VAL A 5 -28.34 11.82 -35.35
CA VAL A 5 -27.44 12.78 -34.68
C VAL A 5 -27.61 12.73 -33.16
N VAL A 6 -28.84 12.58 -32.68
CA VAL A 6 -29.13 12.49 -31.24
C VAL A 6 -28.60 11.18 -30.67
N ALA A 7 -28.78 10.06 -31.36
CA ALA A 7 -28.29 8.76 -30.89
C ALA A 7 -26.74 8.72 -30.80
N LEU A 8 -26.03 9.32 -31.76
CA LEU A 8 -24.57 9.38 -31.74
C LEU A 8 -24.01 10.25 -30.60
N ALA A 9 -24.69 11.34 -30.23
CA ALA A 9 -24.26 12.24 -29.15
C ALA A 9 -24.35 11.60 -27.75
N PHE A 10 -25.32 10.69 -27.52
CA PHE A 10 -25.44 9.99 -26.23
C PHE A 10 -24.35 8.93 -26.04
N ILE A 11 -23.97 8.23 -27.11
CA ILE A 11 -22.95 7.18 -27.06
C ILE A 11 -21.57 7.77 -26.76
N THR A 12 -21.24 8.93 -27.33
CA THR A 12 -19.94 9.58 -27.11
C THR A 12 -19.78 10.14 -25.68
N ALA A 13 -20.84 10.69 -25.08
CA ALA A 13 -20.80 11.22 -23.72
C ALA A 13 -20.55 10.13 -22.66
N ILE A 14 -21.20 8.97 -22.80
CA ILE A 14 -21.04 7.84 -21.87
C ILE A 14 -19.66 7.20 -22.04
N GLY A 15 -19.19 7.05 -23.29
CA GLY A 15 -17.86 6.50 -23.59
C GLY A 15 -16.71 7.33 -23.02
N LEU A 16 -16.78 8.67 -23.13
CA LEU A 16 -15.75 9.55 -22.57
C LEU A 16 -15.68 9.49 -21.03
N GLY A 17 -16.83 9.42 -20.35
CA GLY A 17 -16.88 9.41 -18.88
C GLY A 17 -16.22 8.19 -18.25
N ILE A 18 -16.39 7.01 -18.87
CA ILE A 18 -15.77 5.76 -18.41
C ILE A 18 -14.27 5.74 -18.72
N PHE A 19 -13.86 6.22 -19.90
CA PHE A 19 -12.43 6.26 -20.29
C PHE A 19 -11.60 7.22 -19.42
N PHE A 20 -12.14 8.38 -19.06
CA PHE A 20 -11.42 9.37 -18.24
C PHE A 20 -11.25 8.91 -16.78
N SER A 21 -12.21 8.15 -16.23
CA SER A 21 -12.10 7.61 -14.87
C SER A 21 -11.07 6.48 -14.74
N VAL A 22 -10.78 5.75 -15.81
CA VAL A 22 -9.78 4.66 -15.81
C VAL A 22 -8.34 5.19 -15.82
N GLN A 23 -8.09 6.36 -16.42
CA GLN A 23 -6.72 6.89 -16.55
C GLN A 23 -6.19 7.62 -15.30
N SER A 24 -7.01 7.86 -14.28
CA SER A 24 -6.62 8.59 -13.05
C SER A 24 -6.14 7.68 -11.91
N LYS A 25 -5.48 6.56 -12.23
CA LYS A 25 -4.77 5.69 -11.28
C LYS A 25 -3.32 5.41 -11.71
N ASN A 26 -2.65 6.38 -12.32
CA ASN A 26 -1.20 6.31 -12.50
C ASN A 26 -0.53 7.48 -11.77
N LYS A 27 -0.54 7.42 -10.43
CA LYS A 27 0.35 8.27 -9.62
C LYS A 27 1.77 7.80 -9.91
N GLY A 28 2.56 8.74 -10.41
CA GLY A 28 3.94 8.57 -10.84
C GLY A 28 4.72 7.61 -9.95
N ILE A 29 5.15 6.54 -10.58
CA ILE A 29 6.14 5.64 -10.03
C ILE A 29 7.48 6.38 -10.12
N ASP A 30 7.90 6.99 -9.02
CA ASP A 30 9.29 7.41 -8.83
C ASP A 30 10.13 6.13 -8.69
N THR A 31 10.65 5.66 -9.81
CA THR A 31 11.36 4.37 -9.95
C THR A 31 12.79 4.38 -9.41
N SER A 32 13.24 5.39 -8.66
CA SER A 32 14.64 5.46 -8.21
C SER A 32 14.92 4.90 -6.81
N ASN A 33 13.91 4.66 -5.97
CA ASN A 33 14.12 4.24 -4.56
C ASN A 33 13.44 2.91 -4.17
N ARG A 34 12.91 2.18 -5.15
CA ARG A 34 12.12 0.94 -4.93
C ARG A 34 12.90 -0.24 -4.35
N SER A 35 14.23 -0.22 -4.37
CA SER A 35 15.01 -1.40 -3.98
C SER A 35 14.88 -1.76 -2.50
N PHE A 36 14.54 -0.81 -1.62
CA PHE A 36 14.49 -1.06 -0.18
C PHE A 36 13.09 -1.31 0.39
N LEU A 37 12.02 -0.88 -0.30
CA LEU A 37 10.64 -1.01 0.17
C LEU A 37 9.95 -2.29 -0.34
N THR A 38 10.71 -3.38 -0.45
CA THR A 38 10.16 -4.69 -0.82
C THR A 38 9.46 -5.33 0.38
N ASP A 39 8.43 -6.13 0.11
CA ASP A 39 7.66 -6.80 1.16
C ASP A 39 8.57 -7.64 2.07
N ALA A 40 9.52 -8.37 1.47
CA ALA A 40 10.52 -9.15 2.19
C ALA A 40 11.37 -8.31 3.15
N ASN A 41 11.81 -7.11 2.75
CA ASN A 41 12.60 -6.24 3.61
C ASN A 41 11.75 -5.67 4.76
N VAL A 42 10.51 -5.28 4.49
CA VAL A 42 9.61 -4.75 5.52
C VAL A 42 9.25 -5.83 6.53
N ILE A 43 8.96 -7.05 6.07
CA ILE A 43 8.69 -8.21 6.93
C ILE A 43 9.93 -8.57 7.75
N LYS A 44 11.11 -8.62 7.14
CA LYS A 44 12.37 -8.87 7.85
C LYS A 44 12.61 -7.83 8.94
N LEU A 45 12.44 -6.55 8.61
CA LEU A 45 12.62 -5.45 9.56
C LEU A 45 11.60 -5.53 10.71
N ALA A 46 10.34 -5.88 10.41
CA ALA A 46 9.32 -6.13 11.43
C ALA A 46 9.64 -7.37 12.28
N SER A 47 10.27 -8.40 11.71
CA SER A 47 10.66 -9.62 12.44
C SER A 47 11.83 -9.38 13.39
N GLU A 48 12.76 -8.52 13.02
CA GLU A 48 13.90 -8.14 13.86
C GLU A 48 13.45 -7.27 15.05
N LYS A 49 12.37 -6.50 14.86
CA LYS A 49 11.81 -5.61 15.87
C LYS A 49 10.63 -6.27 16.57
N LYS A 50 10.87 -6.94 17.71
CA LYS A 50 9.83 -7.61 18.51
C LYS A 50 8.63 -6.74 18.87
N GLU A 51 8.81 -5.42 18.99
CA GLU A 51 7.75 -4.46 19.29
C GLU A 51 6.96 -3.99 18.07
N GLY A 52 7.32 -4.44 16.87
CA GLY A 52 6.78 -3.98 15.61
C GLY A 52 7.54 -2.78 15.02
N ILE A 53 7.04 -2.35 13.86
CA ILE A 53 7.61 -1.27 13.07
C ILE A 53 6.58 -0.14 12.92
N SER A 54 7.03 1.10 13.13
CA SER A 54 6.24 2.30 12.83
C SER A 54 6.56 2.83 11.44
N VAL A 55 5.66 3.65 10.89
CA VAL A 55 5.90 4.34 9.61
C VAL A 55 7.21 5.13 9.64
N ALA A 56 7.48 5.84 10.73
CA ALA A 56 8.71 6.62 10.89
C ALA A 56 9.97 5.74 10.88
N ALA A 57 9.94 4.59 11.56
CA ALA A 57 11.05 3.64 11.56
C ALA A 57 11.31 3.08 10.15
N LEU A 58 10.25 2.81 9.38
CA LEU A 58 10.38 2.33 8.01
C LEU A 58 10.97 3.40 7.09
N CYS A 59 10.52 4.66 7.20
CA CYS A 59 11.08 5.79 6.43
C CYS A 59 12.57 5.97 6.69
N LEU A 60 13.00 5.91 7.96
CA LEU A 60 14.41 6.04 8.33
C LEU A 60 15.27 4.92 7.75
N HIS A 61 14.74 3.70 7.65
CA HIS A 61 15.49 2.54 7.19
C HIS A 61 15.54 2.42 5.66
N SER A 62 14.47 2.84 4.97
CA SER A 62 14.32 2.65 3.52
C SER A 62 14.49 3.94 2.71
N ASN A 63 14.72 5.07 3.38
CA ASN A 63 14.71 6.41 2.77
C ASN A 63 13.45 6.70 1.94
N ALA A 64 12.34 6.04 2.31
CA ALA A 64 11.05 6.20 1.66
C ALA A 64 10.28 7.38 2.25
N ASN A 65 9.38 7.94 1.46
CA ASN A 65 8.46 8.94 1.97
C ASN A 65 7.42 8.27 2.89
N ALA A 66 6.87 9.05 3.83
CA ALA A 66 5.92 8.55 4.83
C ALA A 66 4.65 7.95 4.23
N LYS A 67 4.24 8.43 3.06
CA LYS A 67 3.01 7.97 2.40
C LYS A 67 3.20 6.56 1.82
N ASP A 68 4.30 6.32 1.12
CA ASP A 68 4.61 5.03 0.51
C ASP A 68 4.95 3.99 1.58
N ALA A 69 5.65 4.40 2.64
CA ALA A 69 5.90 3.57 3.81
C ALA A 69 4.59 3.16 4.50
N LYS A 70 3.68 4.12 4.73
CA LYS A 70 2.36 3.83 5.30
C LYS A 70 1.56 2.90 4.39
N GLN A 71 1.48 3.20 3.10
CA GLN A 71 0.76 2.36 2.14
C GLN A 71 1.27 0.91 2.16
N LYS A 72 2.60 0.72 2.17
CA LYS A 72 3.19 -0.61 2.21
C LYS A 72 2.86 -1.37 3.49
N LEU A 73 2.88 -0.71 4.64
CA LEU A 73 2.52 -1.34 5.92
C LEU A 73 1.03 -1.71 5.96
N GLU A 74 0.17 -0.85 5.41
CA GLU A 74 -1.26 -1.14 5.27
C GLU A 74 -1.53 -2.29 4.29
N ASP A 75 -0.82 -2.34 3.15
CA ASP A 75 -0.94 -3.45 2.19
C ASP A 75 -0.60 -4.80 2.87
N LEU A 76 0.49 -4.85 3.64
CA LEU A 76 0.89 -6.05 4.39
C LEU A 76 -0.09 -6.39 5.52
N ARG A 77 -0.75 -5.38 6.12
CA ARG A 77 -1.81 -5.59 7.10
C ARG A 77 -3.07 -6.16 6.46
N GLU A 78 -3.48 -5.63 5.31
CA GLU A 78 -4.63 -6.14 4.55
C GLU A 78 -4.41 -7.58 4.06
N GLN A 79 -3.16 -7.95 3.76
CA GLN A 79 -2.76 -9.32 3.44
C GLN A 79 -2.73 -10.24 4.68
N GLY A 80 -2.94 -9.71 5.88
CA GLY A 80 -2.91 -10.47 7.12
C GLY A 80 -1.49 -10.82 7.59
N ILE A 81 -0.45 -10.28 6.96
CA ILE A 81 0.95 -10.54 7.33
C ILE A 81 1.34 -9.72 8.56
N LEU A 82 0.83 -8.49 8.65
CA LEU A 82 1.00 -7.61 9.80
C LEU A 82 -0.34 -7.34 10.49
N TYR A 83 -0.31 -7.00 11.77
CA TYR A 83 -1.43 -6.41 12.48
C TYR A 83 -1.05 -5.06 13.09
N LEU A 84 -2.02 -4.16 13.14
CA LEU A 84 -1.85 -2.85 13.78
C LEU A 84 -2.04 -2.99 15.28
N SER A 85 -1.05 -2.54 16.04
CA SER A 85 -1.11 -2.37 17.49
C SER A 85 -1.00 -0.90 17.81
N ILE A 86 -1.87 -0.43 18.70
CA ILE A 86 -1.86 0.93 19.21
C ILE A 86 -1.38 0.87 20.64
N GLU A 87 -0.26 1.51 20.93
CA GLU A 87 0.28 1.61 22.29
C GLU A 87 -0.54 2.59 23.14
N GLU A 88 -0.37 2.55 24.46
CA GLU A 88 -1.07 3.44 25.41
C GLU A 88 -0.82 4.93 25.12
N ASN A 89 0.31 5.26 24.51
CA ASN A 89 0.69 6.62 24.10
C ASN A 89 0.07 7.05 22.75
N GLY A 90 -0.76 6.19 22.12
CA GLY A 90 -1.37 6.43 20.80
C GLY A 90 -0.46 6.15 19.60
N THR A 91 0.73 5.58 19.82
CA THR A 91 1.66 5.23 18.73
C THR A 91 1.17 3.99 17.99
N GLU A 92 1.08 4.12 16.66
CA GLU A 92 0.79 3.02 15.75
C GLU A 92 2.07 2.21 15.45
N LYS A 93 2.03 0.91 15.74
CA LYS A 93 3.07 -0.06 15.38
C LYS A 93 2.46 -1.24 14.62
N TYR A 94 3.16 -1.73 13.62
CA TYR A 94 2.78 -2.91 12.83
C TYR A 94 3.62 -4.10 13.29
N LEU A 95 2.98 -5.15 13.77
CA LEU A 95 3.64 -6.38 14.25
C LEU A 95 3.34 -7.53 13.30
N ILE A 96 4.23 -8.53 13.25
CA ILE A 96 3.99 -9.73 12.43
C ILE A 96 2.83 -10.54 13.02
N SER A 97 1.85 -10.82 12.17
CA SER A 97 0.77 -11.76 12.45
C SER A 97 1.36 -13.15 12.63
N ASP A 98 1.27 -13.64 13.87
CA ASP A 98 1.59 -14.98 14.31
C ASP A 98 2.85 -15.63 13.67
N ILE A 99 4.01 -15.33 14.26
CA ILE A 99 5.29 -16.00 13.95
C ILE A 99 5.36 -17.45 14.45
N SER A 100 4.33 -18.00 15.09
CA SER A 100 4.35 -19.38 15.60
C SER A 100 4.54 -20.44 14.52
N LEU A 101 4.27 -20.12 13.25
CA LEU A 101 4.56 -20.97 12.09
C LEU A 101 6.01 -20.85 11.56
N LEU A 102 6.75 -19.82 11.97
CA LEU A 102 8.15 -19.61 11.58
C LEU A 102 9.14 -20.16 12.62
N ASP A 103 8.67 -20.45 13.83
CA ASP A 103 9.48 -20.98 14.93
C ASP A 103 9.51 -22.52 14.94
N HIS A 104 10.06 -23.12 13.87
CA HIS A 104 10.48 -24.53 13.90
C HIS A 104 11.85 -24.65 14.58
N LYS A 105 11.93 -24.28 15.87
CA LYS A 105 13.06 -24.64 16.73
C LYS A 105 12.53 -25.19 18.06
N LYS A 106 12.31 -26.49 18.08
CA LYS A 106 12.30 -27.30 19.30
C LYS A 106 13.49 -28.25 19.28
#